data_AF-A0A9E0Q5Z8-F1
#
_entry.id   AF-A0A9E0Q5Z8-F1
#
_cell.length_a   1.000
_cell.length_b   1.000
_cell.length_c   1.000
_cell.angle_alpha   90.00
_cell.angle_beta   90.00
_cell.angle_gamma   90.00
#
_symmetry.space_group_name_H-M   'P 1'
#
loop_
_entity.id
_entity.type
_entity.pdbx_description
1 polymer ?
#
loop_
_entity_poly.entity_id
_entity_poly.type
_entity_poly.pdbx_seq_one_letter_code
_entity_poly.pdbx_strand_id
1 'polypeptide(L)'
;MRDEYDFSKGKRGAVIASSGKTRVTIMLDDDVIEAFRARADSAGTGYQTLINATLREAVAGAKDKQKPITVATLRRVLREELQAS
;
A
#
# COMPACT_ATOMS: atom_id res chain seq x y z
N MET A 1 38.96 -15.47 0.80
CA MET A 1 37.61 -16.04 0.55
C MET A 1 37.83 -17.47 0.07
N ARG A 2 37.03 -18.46 0.47
CA ARG A 2 37.22 -19.84 0.00
C ARG A 2 36.56 -20.02 -1.36
N ASP A 3 37.24 -20.76 -2.23
CA ASP A 3 36.80 -20.98 -3.62
C ASP A 3 35.55 -21.88 -3.68
N GLU A 4 35.37 -22.79 -2.72
CA GLU A 4 34.19 -23.66 -2.66
C GLU A 4 33.67 -23.83 -1.22
N TYR A 5 32.34 -23.88 -1.12
CA TYR A 5 31.61 -24.18 0.11
C TYR A 5 30.67 -25.36 -0.13
N ASP A 6 30.82 -26.40 0.69
CA ASP A 6 29.95 -27.57 0.69
C ASP A 6 28.69 -27.29 1.51
N PHE A 7 27.56 -27.17 0.81
CA PHE A 7 26.23 -26.97 1.39
C PHE A 7 25.38 -28.26 1.42
N SER A 8 25.98 -29.43 1.22
CA SER A 8 25.28 -30.73 1.21
C SER A 8 24.49 -31.03 2.49
N LYS A 9 24.89 -30.44 3.62
CA LYS A 9 24.21 -30.56 4.93
C LYS A 9 23.34 -29.35 5.30
N GLY A 10 23.18 -28.39 4.39
CA GLY A 10 22.36 -27.20 4.62
C GLY A 10 20.87 -27.55 4.65
N LYS A 11 20.22 -27.46 5.82
CA LYS A 11 18.75 -27.47 5.90
C LYS A 11 18.21 -26.12 5.43
N ARG A 12 17.38 -26.11 4.38
CA ARG A 12 16.57 -24.94 4.04
C ARG A 12 15.67 -24.62 5.23
N GLY A 13 15.90 -23.47 5.87
CA GLY A 13 15.01 -22.98 6.93
C GLY A 13 13.59 -22.82 6.41
N ALA A 14 12.60 -22.93 7.31
CA ALA A 14 11.21 -22.66 6.95
C ALA A 14 11.13 -21.27 6.29
N VAL A 15 10.58 -21.21 5.08
CA VAL A 15 10.27 -19.93 4.43
C VAL A 15 9.22 -19.29 5.33
N ILE A 16 9.65 -18.36 6.18
CA ILE A 16 8.75 -17.64 7.08
C ILE A 16 7.77 -16.91 6.17
N ALA A 17 6.53 -17.39 6.14
CA ALA A 17 5.47 -16.70 5.44
C ALA A 17 5.37 -15.31 6.06
N SER A 18 5.49 -14.26 5.25
CA SER A 18 5.26 -12.89 5.70
C SER A 18 3.82 -12.79 6.19
N SER A 19 3.61 -12.78 7.51
CA SER A 19 2.28 -12.77 8.11
C SER A 19 1.49 -11.56 7.59
N GLY A 20 0.26 -11.79 7.14
CA GLY A 20 -0.64 -10.74 6.64
C GLY A 20 -0.39 -10.26 5.20
N LYS A 21 0.54 -10.87 4.43
CA LYS A 21 0.71 -10.59 2.99
C LYS A 21 0.41 -11.84 2.17
N THR A 22 -0.51 -11.72 1.23
CA THR A 22 -0.85 -12.78 0.27
C THR A 22 -0.12 -12.54 -1.04
N ARG A 23 0.59 -13.55 -1.56
CA ARG A 23 1.15 -13.49 -2.92
C ARG A 23 0.00 -13.59 -3.92
N VAL A 24 -0.16 -12.58 -4.75
CA VAL A 24 -1.16 -12.55 -5.83
C VAL A 24 -0.46 -12.32 -7.16
N THR A 25 -1.03 -12.86 -8.23
CA THR A 25 -0.61 -12.55 -9.59
C THR A 25 -1.52 -11.45 -10.11
N ILE A 26 -0.96 -10.28 -10.39
CA ILE A 26 -1.65 -9.14 -11.00
C ILE A 26 -0.80 -8.63 -12.16
N MET A 27 -1.46 -8.12 -13.21
CA MET A 27 -0.79 -7.39 -14.28
C MET A 27 -0.79 -5.91 -13.87
N LEU A 28 0.38 -5.28 -13.96
CA LEU A 28 0.56 -3.84 -13.80
C LEU A 28 1.30 -3.35 -15.03
N ASP A 29 0.93 -2.17 -15.51
CA ASP A 29 1.61 -1.55 -16.65
C ASP A 29 3.04 -1.14 -16.26
N ASP A 30 3.96 -1.19 -17.24
CA ASP A 30 5.38 -0.94 -17.00
C ASP A 30 5.63 0.49 -16.49
N ASP A 31 4.87 1.47 -16.98
CA ASP A 31 4.97 2.87 -16.56
C ASP A 31 4.58 3.06 -15.09
N VAL A 32 3.57 2.33 -14.62
CA VAL A 32 3.17 2.30 -13.21
C VAL A 32 4.31 1.71 -12.37
N ILE A 33 4.88 0.57 -12.77
CA ILE A 33 5.98 -0.07 -12.03
C ILE A 33 7.17 0.89 -11.90
N GLU A 34 7.58 1.52 -13.01
CA GLU A 34 8.71 2.44 -13.03
C GLU A 34 8.45 3.70 -12.19
N ALA A 35 7.23 4.27 -12.24
CA ALA A 35 6.86 5.39 -11.39
C ALA A 35 6.94 5.05 -9.90
N PHE A 36 6.49 3.86 -9.50
CA PHE A 36 6.57 3.41 -8.11
C PHE A 36 8.00 3.07 -7.68
N ARG A 37 8.87 2.58 -8.58
CA ARG A 37 10.30 2.38 -8.31
C ARG A 37 11.00 3.70 -8.02
N ALA A 38 10.87 4.68 -8.92
CA ALA A 38 11.50 5.99 -8.75
C ALA A 38 11.07 6.68 -7.44
N ARG A 39 9.78 6.60 -7.09
CA ARG A 39 9.25 7.13 -5.82
C ARG A 39 9.78 6.37 -4.61
N ALA A 40 9.84 5.04 -4.69
CA ALA A 40 10.30 4.19 -3.62
C ALA A 40 11.78 4.41 -3.30
N ASP A 41 12.62 4.58 -4.33
CA ASP A 41 14.04 4.89 -4.19
C ASP A 41 14.26 6.21 -3.47
N SER A 42 13.47 7.24 -3.79
CA SER A 42 13.54 8.54 -3.10
C SER A 42 13.15 8.48 -1.62
N ALA A 43 12.29 7.52 -1.26
CA ALA A 43 11.76 7.36 0.09
C ALA A 43 12.49 6.27 0.90
N GLY A 44 13.47 5.58 0.31
CA GLY A 44 14.18 4.47 0.96
C GLY A 44 13.28 3.27 1.32
N THR A 45 12.17 3.09 0.61
CA THR A 45 11.21 1.98 0.83
C THR A 45 11.18 1.06 -0.39
N GLY A 46 10.58 -0.12 -0.25
CA GLY A 46 10.36 -1.01 -1.40
C GLY A 46 9.16 -0.57 -2.24
N TYR A 47 9.29 -0.61 -3.57
CA TYR A 47 8.19 -0.24 -4.49
C TYR A 47 6.91 -1.05 -4.22
N GLN A 48 7.02 -2.34 -3.88
CA GLN A 48 5.87 -3.18 -3.50
C GLN A 48 5.19 -2.71 -2.20
N THR A 49 5.96 -2.20 -1.24
CA THR A 49 5.42 -1.63 0.00
C THR A 49 4.65 -0.36 -0.30
N LEU A 50 5.20 0.50 -1.18
CA LEU A 50 4.56 1.75 -1.59
C LEU A 50 3.26 1.48 -2.36
N ILE A 51 3.26 0.55 -3.31
CA ILE A 51 2.04 0.12 -4.03
C ILE A 51 0.96 -0.33 -3.03
N ASN A 52 1.32 -1.19 -2.08
CA ASN A 52 0.36 -1.68 -1.08
C ASN A 52 -0.18 -0.56 -0.17
N ALA A 53 0.65 0.42 0.20
CA ALA A 53 0.23 1.58 0.98
C ALA A 53 -0.78 2.43 0.21
N THR A 54 -0.49 2.73 -1.06
CA THR A 54 -1.40 3.48 -1.93
C THR A 54 -2.73 2.75 -2.14
N LEU A 55 -2.71 1.43 -2.36
CA LEU A 55 -3.94 0.63 -2.45
C LEU A 55 -4.75 0.66 -1.15
N ARG A 56 -4.08 0.63 0.02
CA ARG A 56 -4.73 0.73 1.32
C ARG A 56 -5.42 2.09 1.52
N GLU A 57 -4.76 3.17 1.14
CA GLU A 57 -5.34 4.53 1.18
C GLU A 57 -6.54 4.66 0.25
N ALA A 58 -6.43 4.14 -0.98
CA ALA A 58 -7.52 4.15 -1.94
C ALA A 58 -8.75 3.40 -1.41
N VAL A 59 -8.57 2.24 -0.77
CA VAL A 59 -9.66 1.48 -0.14
C VAL A 59 -10.24 2.23 1.06
N ALA A 60 -9.41 2.86 1.89
CA ALA A 60 -9.90 3.66 3.01
C ALA A 60 -10.75 4.84 2.53
N GLY A 61 -10.26 5.62 1.57
CA GLY A 61 -11.02 6.73 0.98
C GLY A 61 -12.27 6.28 0.22
N ALA A 62 -12.27 5.09 -0.38
CA ALA A 62 -13.48 4.51 -0.98
C ALA A 62 -14.56 4.21 0.06
N LYS A 63 -14.19 3.77 1.27
CA LYS A 63 -15.15 3.57 2.37
C LYS A 63 -15.80 4.88 2.81
N ASP A 64 -15.05 5.97 2.80
CA ASP A 64 -15.59 7.30 3.13
C ASP A 64 -16.49 7.86 2.01
N LYS A 65 -16.14 7.62 0.74
CA LYS A 65 -16.98 8.01 -0.42
C LYS A 65 -18.27 7.18 -0.54
N GLN A 66 -18.31 5.98 0.04
CA GLN A 66 -19.50 5.13 0.09
C GLN A 66 -20.46 5.50 1.23
N LYS A 67 -20.07 6.37 2.16
CA LYS A 67 -21.07 7.02 3.03
C LYS A 67 -21.85 8.02 2.16
N PRO A 68 -23.16 7.82 1.93
CA PRO A 68 -23.94 8.83 1.26
C PRO A 68 -23.82 10.14 2.05
N ILE A 69 -23.48 11.24 1.37
CA ILE A 69 -23.55 12.57 1.97
C ILE A 69 -25.00 12.76 2.41
N THR A 70 -25.22 12.72 3.72
CA THR A 70 -26.57 12.88 4.27
C THR A 70 -26.93 14.36 4.35
N VAL A 71 -28.22 14.66 4.21
CA VAL A 71 -28.75 16.02 4.39
C VAL A 71 -28.38 16.58 5.78
N ALA A 72 -28.23 15.72 6.79
CA ALA A 72 -27.79 16.10 8.12
C ALA A 72 -26.34 16.62 8.13
N THR A 73 -25.43 15.97 7.39
CA THR A 73 -24.03 16.41 7.26
C THR A 73 -23.95 17.76 6.55
N LEU A 74 -24.70 17.95 5.46
CA LEU A 74 -24.74 19.22 4.73
C LEU A 74 -25.31 20.36 5.57
N ARG A 75 -26.40 20.12 6.32
CA ARG A 75 -27.01 21.11 7.22
C ARG A 75 -26.08 21.51 8.36
N ARG A 76 -25.25 20.59 8.85
CA ARG A 76 -24.27 20.89 9.90
C ARG A 76 -23.21 21.85 9.37
N VAL A 77 -22.58 21.51 8.24
CA VAL A 77 -21.53 22.34 7.62
C VAL A 77 -22.08 23.73 7.24
N LEU A 78 -23.26 23.81 6.63
CA LEU A 78 -23.89 25.10 6.29
C LEU A 78 -24.18 25.97 7.53
N ARG A 79 -24.58 25.37 8.65
CA ARG A 79 -24.84 26.12 9.89
C ARG A 79 -23.55 26.60 10.54
N GLU A 80 -22.48 25.81 10.48
CA GLU A 80 -21.15 26.19 10.96
C GLU A 80 -20.62 27.40 10.17
N GLU A 81 -20.71 27.38 8.83
CA GLU A 81 -20.28 28.51 7.98
C GLU A 81 -21.14 29.77 8.16
N LEU A 82 -22.45 29.62 8.36
CA LEU A 82 -23.37 30.75 8.61
C LEU A 82 -23.21 31.38 10.01
N GLN A 83 -22.67 30.66 11.00
CA GLN A 83 -22.38 31.21 12.32
C GLN A 83 -20.97 31.79 12.45
N ALA A 84 -20.09 31.47 11.50
CA ALA A 84 -18.75 32.05 11.40
C ALA A 84 -18.70 33.35 10.57
N SER A 85 -19.83 33.76 9.97
CA SER A 85 -20.02 35.03 9.24
C SER A 85 -20.71 36.11 10.08
#